data_AF-A0A223KWE8-F1
#
_entry.id   AF-A0A223KWE8-F1
#
_cell.length_a   1.000
_cell.length_b   1.000
_cell.length_c   1.000
_cell.angle_alpha   90.00
_cell.angle_beta   90.00
_cell.angle_gamma   90.00
#
_symmetry.space_group_name_H-M   'P 1'
#
loop_
_entity.id
_entity.type
_entity.pdbx_description
1 polymer ?
#
loop_
_entity_poly.entity_id
_entity_poly.type
_entity_poly.pdbx_seq_one_letter_code
_entity_poly.pdbx_strand_id
1 'polypeptide(L)' 'MIILVFMLLVVGVSIFLAIKKQRPAFLSLPVLALITYVIVEIALVPAPFLDTVKFIFSLQ' A
#
# COMPACT_ATOMS: atom_id res chain seq x y z
N MET A 1 0.84 -14.54 -7.33
CA MET A 1 0.02 -15.28 -6.34
C MET A 1 0.44 -15.01 -4.89
N ILE A 2 1.74 -15.00 -4.56
CA ILE A 2 2.24 -14.76 -3.20
C ILE A 2 1.74 -13.43 -2.60
N ILE A 3 1.81 -12.33 -3.36
CA ILE A 3 1.34 -11.00 -2.92
C ILE A 3 -0.16 -11.02 -2.56
N LEU A 4 -0.95 -11.75 -3.35
CA LEU A 4 -2.39 -11.90 -3.15
C LEU A 4 -2.69 -12.66 -1.85
N VAL A 5 -1.97 -13.76 -1.60
CA VAL A 5 -2.07 -14.52 -0.35
C VAL A 5 -1.66 -13.68 0.85
N PHE A 6 -0.58 -12.90 0.73
CA PHE A 6 -0.13 -11.98 1.77
C PHE A 6 -1.20 -10.92 2.09
N MET A 7 -1.79 -10.29 1.08
CA MET A 7 -2.87 -9.32 1.30
C MET A 7 -4.10 -9.95 1.95
N LEU A 8 -4.49 -11.16 1.55
CA LEU A 8 -5.59 -11.89 2.17
C LEU A 8 -5.32 -12.17 3.66
N LEU A 9 -4.09 -12.53 4.02
CA LEU A 9 -3.69 -12.70 5.42
C LEU A 9 -3.76 -11.38 6.19
N VAL A 10 -3.26 -10.28 5.62
CA VAL A 10 -3.33 -8.95 6.24
C VAL A 10 -4.79 -8.55 6.50
N VAL A 11 -5.69 -8.75 5.54
CA VAL A 11 -7.13 -8.48 5.69
C VAL A 11 -7.76 -9.39 6.73
N GLY A 12 -7.48 -10.70 6.70
CA GLY A 12 -8.01 -11.66 7.67
C GLY A 12 -7.60 -11.33 9.11
N VAL A 13 -6.32 -11.02 9.32
CA VAL A 13 -5.78 -10.62 10.62
C VAL A 13 -6.36 -9.27 11.06
N SER A 14 -6.48 -8.31 10.14
CA SER A 14 -7.10 -7.00 10.38
C SER A 14 -8.53 -7.14 10.91
N ILE A 15 -9.37 -7.93 10.23
CA ILE A 15 -10.76 -8.17 10.63
C ILE A 15 -10.83 -8.89 11.97
N PHE A 16 -10.03 -9.96 12.14
CA PHE A 16 -9.97 -10.71 13.38
C PHE A 16 -9.60 -9.81 14.58
N LEU A 17 -8.59 -8.95 14.42
CA LEU A 17 -8.17 -8.01 15.47
C LEU A 17 -9.21 -6.91 15.70
N ALA A 18 -9.86 -6.40 14.65
CA ALA A 18 -10.90 -5.39 14.75
C ALA A 18 -12.07 -5.89 15.60
N ILE A 19 -12.51 -7.13 15.36
CA ILE A 19 -13.59 -7.79 16.10
C ILE A 19 -13.13 -8.13 17.53
N LYS A 20 -11.99 -8.83 17.68
CA LYS A 20 -11.49 -9.29 18.98
C LYS A 20 -11.20 -8.16 19.95
N LYS A 21 -10.64 -7.05 19.46
CA LYS A 21 -10.27 -5.90 20.30
C LYS A 21 -11.33 -4.79 20.31
N GLN A 22 -12.45 -4.97 19.58
CA GLN A 22 -13.48 -3.94 19.36
C GLN A 22 -12.92 -2.57 18.96
N ARG A 23 -11.86 -2.58 18.17
CA ARG A 23 -11.19 -1.35 17.71
C ARG A 23 -11.24 -1.33 16.18
N PRO A 24 -12.17 -0.58 15.58
CA PRO A 24 -12.29 -0.53 14.11
C PRO A 24 -11.03 0.05 13.45
N ALA A 25 -10.18 0.74 14.22
CA ALA A 25 -8.86 1.18 13.77
C ALA A 25 -8.00 0.04 13.20
N PHE A 26 -8.19 -1.23 13.58
CA PHE A 26 -7.46 -2.35 12.94
C PHE A 26 -7.85 -2.57 11.46
N LEU A 27 -8.96 -2.00 10.99
CA LEU A 27 -9.32 -1.96 9.56
C LEU A 27 -8.54 -0.91 8.77
N SER A 28 -7.73 -0.05 9.42
CA SER A 28 -6.77 0.79 8.70
C SER A 28 -5.52 0.02 8.27
N LEU A 29 -5.26 -1.15 8.86
CA LEU A 29 -4.09 -1.97 8.55
C LEU A 29 -3.99 -2.37 7.06
N PRO A 30 -5.07 -2.83 6.39
CA PRO A 30 -5.04 -3.10 4.95
C PRO A 30 -4.81 -1.85 4.12
N VAL A 31 -5.36 -0.70 4.54
CA VAL A 31 -5.17 0.59 3.86
C VAL A 31 -3.72 1.03 3.96
N LEU A 32 -3.13 0.93 5.16
CA LEU A 32 -1.72 1.22 5.39
C LEU A 32 -0.82 0.28 4.57
N ALA A 33 -1.13 -1.02 4.52
CA ALA A 33 -0.38 -1.98 3.72
C ALA A 33 -0.40 -1.61 2.22
N LEU A 34 -1.54 -1.16 1.69
CA LEU A 34 -1.66 -0.66 0.32
C LEU A 34 -0.82 0.60 0.09
N ILE A 35 -0.89 1.58 1.01
CA ILE A 35 -0.10 2.82 0.91
C ILE A 35 1.40 2.50 0.93
N THR A 36 1.83 1.65 1.86
CA THR A 36 3.24 1.22 1.94
C THR A 36 3.67 0.48 0.67
N TYR A 37 2.83 -0.41 0.15
CA TYR A 37 3.10 -1.10 -1.12
C TYR A 37 3.32 -0.10 -2.26
N VAL A 38 2.44 0.88 -2.41
CA VAL A 38 2.57 1.92 -3.46
C VAL A 38 3.84 2.76 -3.28
N ILE A 39 4.17 3.16 -2.05
CA ILE A 39 5.39 3.93 -1.78
C ILE A 39 6.65 3.12 -2.15
N VAL A 40 6.67 1.84 -1.78
CA VAL A 40 7.80 0.94 -2.09
C VAL A 40 7.93 0.77 -3.60
N GLU A 41 6.83 0.53 -4.31
CA GLU A 41 6.84 0.44 -5.78
C GLU A 41 7.39 1.72 -6.42
N ILE A 42 6.91 2.90 -6.00
CA ILE A 42 7.42 4.19 -6.48
C ILE A 42 8.92 4.35 -6.22
N ALA A 43 9.39 3.97 -5.02
CA ALA A 43 10.80 4.07 -4.65
C ALA A 43 11.70 3.08 -5.42
N LEU A 44 11.14 1.96 -5.86
CA LEU A 44 11.85 0.94 -6.64
C LEU A 44 11.87 1.25 -8.14
N VAL A 45 11.05 2.20 -8.64
CA VAL A 45 11.11 2.63 -10.03
C VAL A 45 12.48 3.27 -10.29
N PRO A 46 13.31 2.69 -11.18
CA PRO A 46 14.67 3.18 -11.43
C PRO A 46 14.71 4.48 -12.27
N ALA A 47 13.59 4.90 -12.85
CA ALA A 47 13.46 6.21 -13.49
C ALA A 47 13.25 7.30 -12.43
N PRO A 48 13.84 8.49 -12.56
CA PRO A 48 13.56 9.57 -11.62
C PRO A 48 12.07 9.89 -11.69
N PHE A 49 11.35 9.70 -10.58
CA PHE A 49 9.94 10.08 -10.47
C PHE A 49 9.72 11.51 -10.99
N LEU A 50 10.69 12.40 -10.75
CA LEU A 50 10.68 13.77 -11.28
C LEU A 50 10.77 13.87 -12.80
N ASP A 51 11.47 12.96 -13.49
CA ASP A 51 11.53 12.97 -14.95
C ASP A 51 10.18 12.56 -15.54
N THR A 52 9.47 11.64 -14.87
CA THR A 52 8.13 11.24 -15.29
C THR A 52 7.12 12.37 -15.07
N VAL A 53 7.21 13.07 -13.92
CA VAL A 53 6.39 14.27 -13.66
C VAL A 53 6.73 15.37 -14.67
N LYS A 54 8.01 15.65 -14.94
CA LYS A 54 8.45 16.64 -15.93
C LYS A 54 7.93 16.32 -17.34
N PHE A 55 7.97 15.06 -17.75
CA PHE A 55 7.41 14.59 -19.02
C PHE A 55 5.89 14.78 -19.10
N ILE A 56 5.15 14.37 -18.07
CA ILE A 56 3.68 14.50 -18.04
C ILE A 56 3.24 15.97 -18.06
N PHE A 57 3.95 16.84 -17.33
CA PHE A 57 3.60 18.25 -17.20
C PHE A 57 4.34 19.16 -18.19
N SER A 58 5.13 18.61 -19.12
CA SER A 58 6.03 19.36 -20.01
C SER A 58 6.84 20.45 -19.28
N LEU A 59 7.27 20.16 -18.05
CA LEU A 59 8.12 21.04 -17.26
C LEU A 59 9.56 20.80 -17.73
N GLN A 60 10.08 21.73 -18.53
CA GLN A 60 11.45 21.71 -19.02
C GLN A 60 12.46 21.98 -17.90
#